data_AF-L9WD14-F1
#
_entry.id   AF-L9WD14-F1
#
_cell.length_a   1.000
_cell.length_b   1.000
_cell.length_c   1.000
_cell.angle_alpha   90.00
_cell.angle_beta   90.00
_cell.angle_gamma   90.00
#
_symmetry.space_group_name_H-M   'P 1'
#
loop_
_entity.id
_entity.type
_entity.pdbx_description
1 polymer ?
#
loop_
_entity_poly.entity_id
_entity_poly.type
_entity_poly.pdbx_seq_one_letter_code
_entity_poly.pdbx_strand_id
1 'polypeptide(L)'
;MSQAQLISDSLDPIPKQRLEPVDVITTVNGGTDTAYAAARSGVLIGYESSETRPPDEIPIDFVDWPFRKIDEGSAIDEVFEQHLAVVKRERPKYAVAPDIDEHVGYIEAIQYALKLQRYCDTVIVVPKSVHPQDVPRQFRVGMPCQDRFGGTPHPWTEYANCKEVHLLGGNPAKQTQIGKYYVPVCSLDTAVPISRARWGKVWTGKKFIRKRKGFYGSIEESFATLWREWNPDRYSSSREMRWKYPKPLSGNPIYDNDPFEVEDYLMDDEEIPFPGRAWCYENDIEEWREKNTGRGIDVKPTS
;
A
#
# COMPACT_ATOMS: atom_id res chain seq x y z
N MET A 1 -8.79 45.08 -12.24
CA MET A 1 -8.72 43.66 -11.82
C MET A 1 -10.12 43.25 -11.42
N SER A 2 -10.68 42.22 -12.05
CA SER A 2 -12.08 41.85 -11.83
C SER A 2 -12.25 41.12 -10.50
N GLN A 3 -13.41 41.27 -9.86
CA GLN A 3 -13.80 40.57 -8.63
C GLN A 3 -13.66 39.04 -8.72
N ALA A 4 -13.59 38.48 -9.94
CA ALA A 4 -13.39 37.05 -10.18
C ALA A 4 -11.96 36.56 -9.88
N GLN A 5 -10.94 37.44 -9.92
CA GLN A 5 -9.55 37.07 -9.59
C GLN A 5 -9.25 37.10 -8.08
N LEU A 6 -10.12 37.70 -7.26
CA LEU A 6 -9.94 37.73 -5.80
C LEU A 6 -10.58 36.53 -5.09
N ILE A 7 -11.30 35.66 -5.82
CA ILE A 7 -11.97 34.48 -5.26
C ILE A 7 -11.16 33.18 -5.46
N SER A 8 -10.15 33.16 -6.35
CA SER A 8 -9.35 31.94 -6.59
C SER A 8 -8.30 31.63 -5.52
N ASP A 9 -7.90 32.61 -4.72
CA ASP A 9 -6.70 32.50 -3.87
C ASP A 9 -7.01 32.34 -2.36
N SER A 10 -8.27 32.15 -1.97
CA SER A 10 -8.66 32.08 -0.54
C SER A 10 -9.49 30.87 -0.12
N LEU A 11 -9.65 29.86 -0.97
CA LEU A 11 -10.25 28.59 -0.57
C LEU A 11 -9.14 27.58 -0.29
N ASP A 12 -8.42 27.77 0.81
CA ASP A 12 -7.86 26.60 1.48
C ASP A 12 -9.05 25.67 1.77
N PRO A 13 -9.10 24.47 1.16
CA PRO A 13 -10.23 23.58 1.37
C PRO A 13 -10.29 23.22 2.85
N ILE A 14 -11.42 23.50 3.48
CA ILE A 14 -11.65 23.20 4.90
C ILE A 14 -11.79 21.68 4.99
N PRO A 15 -10.88 20.97 5.69
CA PRO A 15 -11.02 19.53 5.88
C PRO A 15 -12.36 19.27 6.58
N LYS A 16 -13.23 18.46 5.98
CA LYS A 16 -14.37 17.91 6.73
C LYS A 16 -13.79 17.16 7.92
N GLN A 17 -14.24 17.52 9.13
CA GLN A 17 -13.83 16.82 10.34
C GLN A 17 -14.21 15.34 10.19
N ARG A 18 -13.21 14.45 10.21
CA ARG A 18 -13.43 13.01 10.00
C ARG A 18 -14.02 12.39 11.26
N LEU A 19 -15.21 11.79 11.13
CA LEU A 19 -15.93 11.16 12.26
C LEU A 19 -15.24 9.89 12.75
N GLU A 20 -14.59 9.14 11.85
CA GLU A 20 -13.82 7.94 12.16
C GLU A 20 -12.34 8.10 11.81
N PRO A 21 -11.43 7.31 12.44
CA PRO A 21 -10.04 7.25 12.01
C PRO A 21 -9.94 6.74 10.57
N VAL A 22 -8.95 7.24 9.84
CA VAL A 22 -8.59 6.71 8.53
C VAL A 22 -7.63 5.55 8.72
N ASP A 23 -8.01 4.40 8.16
CA ASP A 23 -7.14 3.23 8.17
C ASP A 23 -5.99 3.40 7.19
N VAL A 24 -4.77 3.30 7.70
CA VAL A 24 -3.56 3.23 6.88
C VAL A 24 -3.15 1.77 6.78
N ILE A 25 -2.98 1.30 5.55
CA ILE A 25 -2.74 -0.09 5.21
C ILE A 25 -1.41 -0.20 4.45
N THR A 26 -0.74 -1.33 4.58
CA THR A 26 0.34 -1.70 3.66
C THR A 26 0.24 -3.16 3.25
N THR A 27 0.48 -3.43 1.97
CA THR A 27 0.61 -4.77 1.42
C THR A 27 2.06 -5.24 1.56
N VAL A 28 2.24 -6.38 2.21
CA VAL A 28 3.53 -7.03 2.42
C VAL A 28 3.49 -8.39 1.73
N ASN A 29 4.00 -8.41 0.50
CA ASN A 29 4.03 -9.60 -0.36
C ASN A 29 5.25 -10.47 0.00
N GLY A 30 5.25 -11.03 1.21
CA GLY A 30 6.37 -11.76 1.81
C GLY A 30 7.32 -10.91 2.67
N GLY A 31 8.15 -11.59 3.48
CA GLY A 31 9.13 -10.96 4.37
C GLY A 31 8.61 -10.74 5.80
N THR A 32 8.90 -11.69 6.68
CA THR A 32 8.50 -11.71 8.10
C THR A 32 8.82 -10.40 8.84
N ASP A 33 10.07 -9.94 8.75
CA ASP A 33 10.52 -8.75 9.48
C ASP A 33 9.91 -7.45 8.95
N THR A 34 9.68 -7.36 7.63
CA THR A 34 9.00 -6.22 7.01
C THR A 34 7.57 -6.12 7.54
N ALA A 35 6.87 -7.25 7.64
CA ALA A 35 5.51 -7.30 8.17
C ALA A 35 5.48 -6.87 9.65
N TYR A 36 6.43 -7.31 10.47
CA TYR A 36 6.55 -6.84 11.86
C TYR A 36 6.86 -5.35 11.97
N ALA A 37 7.83 -4.84 11.21
CA ALA A 37 8.18 -3.42 11.24
C ALA A 37 6.97 -2.53 10.88
N ALA A 38 6.22 -2.92 9.84
CA ALA A 38 4.99 -2.25 9.48
C ALA A 38 3.95 -2.39 10.58
N ALA A 39 3.66 -3.60 11.07
CA ALA A 39 2.60 -3.82 12.05
C ALA A 39 2.84 -3.02 13.34
N ARG A 40 4.09 -2.97 13.82
CA ARG A 40 4.51 -2.18 15.00
C ARG A 40 4.24 -0.69 14.88
N SER A 41 4.16 -0.14 13.67
CA SER A 41 3.86 1.28 13.45
C SER A 41 2.39 1.65 13.70
N GLY A 42 1.50 0.65 13.79
CA GLY A 42 0.06 0.82 13.98
C GLY A 42 -0.78 0.70 12.71
N VAL A 43 -0.16 0.46 11.55
CA VAL A 43 -0.89 0.27 10.28
C VAL A 43 -1.49 -1.13 10.19
N LEU A 44 -2.55 -1.24 9.38
CA LEU A 44 -3.17 -2.49 8.99
C LEU A 44 -2.28 -3.24 7.99
N ILE A 45 -2.24 -4.56 8.11
CA ILE A 45 -1.39 -5.40 7.25
C ILE A 45 -2.26 -6.15 6.26
N GLY A 46 -1.83 -6.13 5.00
CA GLY A 46 -2.43 -6.93 3.95
C GLY A 46 -1.38 -7.57 3.06
N TYR A 47 -1.85 -8.25 2.03
CA TYR A 47 -1.03 -8.77 0.95
C TYR A 47 -1.90 -9.03 -0.28
N GLU A 48 -1.28 -9.13 -1.45
CA GLU A 48 -1.97 -9.52 -2.67
C GLU A 48 -2.28 -11.02 -2.64
N SER A 49 -3.48 -11.44 -3.07
CA SER A 49 -3.91 -12.83 -2.85
C SER A 49 -3.08 -13.92 -3.56
N SER A 50 -2.30 -13.58 -4.60
CA SER A 50 -1.37 -14.51 -5.26
C SER A 50 0.02 -14.54 -4.62
N GLU A 51 0.28 -13.71 -3.63
CA GLU A 51 1.59 -13.53 -3.03
C GLU A 51 1.74 -14.31 -1.72
N THR A 52 2.99 -14.39 -1.25
CA THR A 52 3.31 -15.06 0.02
C THR A 52 2.63 -14.33 1.18
N ARG A 53 1.84 -15.08 1.96
CA ARG A 53 1.15 -14.58 3.15
C ARG A 53 2.18 -14.08 4.19
N PRO A 54 1.95 -12.93 4.84
CA PRO A 54 2.68 -12.54 6.05
C PRO A 54 2.60 -13.59 7.18
N PRO A 55 3.44 -13.49 8.22
CA PRO A 55 3.45 -14.42 9.36
C PRO A 55 2.06 -14.64 9.99
N ASP A 56 1.79 -15.86 10.44
CA ASP A 56 0.48 -16.32 10.97
C ASP A 56 0.01 -15.55 12.20
N GLU A 57 0.94 -15.05 13.01
CA GLU A 57 0.64 -14.22 14.18
C GLU A 57 0.15 -12.81 13.85
N ILE A 58 0.35 -12.34 12.61
CA ILE A 58 -0.15 -11.04 12.16
C ILE A 58 -1.55 -11.25 11.55
N PRO A 59 -2.59 -10.58 12.05
CA PRO A 59 -3.90 -10.60 11.44
C PRO A 59 -3.84 -9.90 10.08
N ILE A 60 -4.45 -10.52 9.07
CA ILE A 60 -4.58 -9.94 7.74
C ILE A 60 -5.85 -9.10 7.70
N ASP A 61 -5.66 -7.79 7.61
CA ASP A 61 -6.71 -6.79 7.58
C ASP A 61 -7.13 -6.43 6.14
N PHE A 62 -6.29 -6.70 5.14
CA PHE A 62 -6.50 -6.31 3.74
C PHE A 62 -6.01 -7.40 2.77
N VAL A 63 -6.83 -7.71 1.76
CA VAL A 63 -6.45 -8.63 0.67
C VAL A 63 -6.61 -7.92 -0.67
N ASP A 64 -5.50 -7.78 -1.40
CA ASP A 64 -5.46 -7.08 -2.68
C ASP A 64 -5.80 -7.99 -3.87
N TRP A 65 -6.36 -7.39 -4.91
CA TRP A 65 -6.66 -8.06 -6.17
C TRP A 65 -5.39 -8.22 -7.01
N PRO A 66 -5.04 -9.43 -7.47
CA PRO A 66 -3.80 -9.70 -8.20
C PRO A 66 -3.92 -9.32 -9.68
N PHE A 67 -4.03 -8.02 -9.96
CA PHE A 67 -4.26 -7.51 -11.32
C PHE A 67 -3.19 -7.96 -12.34
N ARG A 68 -1.94 -8.15 -11.90
CA ARG A 68 -0.84 -8.60 -12.78
C ARG A 68 -1.10 -9.96 -13.41
N LYS A 69 -1.81 -10.86 -12.70
CA LYS A 69 -2.16 -12.17 -13.25
C LYS A 69 -3.09 -12.05 -14.46
N ILE A 70 -3.95 -11.04 -14.47
CA ILE A 70 -4.84 -10.74 -15.59
C ILE A 70 -4.04 -10.16 -16.76
N ASP A 71 -3.13 -9.22 -16.48
CA ASP A 71 -2.22 -8.66 -17.50
C ASP A 71 -1.34 -9.74 -18.15
N GLU A 72 -0.96 -10.76 -17.39
CA GLU A 72 -0.20 -11.93 -17.85
C GLU A 72 -1.07 -12.94 -18.66
N GLY A 73 -2.37 -12.69 -18.80
CA GLY A 73 -3.29 -13.50 -19.61
C GLY A 73 -4.00 -14.63 -18.87
N SER A 74 -3.98 -14.64 -17.53
CA SER A 74 -4.74 -15.61 -16.74
C SER A 74 -6.25 -15.38 -16.86
N ALA A 75 -7.05 -16.45 -16.81
CA ALA A 75 -8.50 -16.34 -16.85
C ALA A 75 -9.04 -15.66 -15.57
N ILE A 76 -9.88 -14.63 -15.75
CA ILE A 76 -10.46 -13.84 -14.65
C ILE A 76 -11.15 -14.71 -13.61
N ASP A 77 -12.01 -15.65 -14.05
CA ASP A 77 -12.77 -16.53 -13.15
C ASP A 77 -11.85 -17.38 -12.26
N GLU A 78 -10.75 -17.90 -12.82
CA GLU A 78 -9.80 -18.72 -12.08
C GLU A 78 -9.06 -17.89 -11.03
N VAL A 79 -8.55 -16.72 -11.44
CA VAL A 79 -7.89 -15.77 -10.53
C VAL A 79 -8.87 -15.31 -9.44
N PHE A 80 -10.13 -15.08 -9.81
CA PHE A 80 -11.17 -14.69 -8.86
C PHE A 80 -11.47 -15.78 -7.82
N GLU A 81 -11.59 -17.04 -8.23
CA GLU A 81 -11.84 -18.13 -7.28
C GLU A 81 -10.65 -18.33 -6.32
N GLN A 82 -9.41 -18.16 -6.80
CA GLN A 82 -8.22 -18.16 -5.95
C GLN A 82 -8.22 -17.00 -4.95
N HIS A 83 -8.52 -15.78 -5.42
CA HIS A 83 -8.65 -14.60 -4.58
C HIS A 83 -9.77 -14.77 -3.53
N LEU A 84 -10.94 -15.27 -3.94
CA LEU A 84 -12.07 -15.54 -3.05
C LEU A 84 -11.71 -16.60 -1.99
N ALA A 85 -10.93 -17.62 -2.34
CA ALA A 85 -10.46 -18.61 -1.37
C ALA A 85 -9.58 -17.98 -0.27
N VAL A 86 -8.71 -17.03 -0.66
CA VAL A 86 -7.91 -16.26 0.30
C VAL A 86 -8.80 -15.39 1.19
N VAL A 87 -9.73 -14.63 0.62
CA VAL A 87 -10.65 -13.77 1.40
C VAL A 87 -11.51 -14.59 2.37
N LYS A 88 -11.96 -15.78 1.97
CA LYS A 88 -12.67 -16.71 2.86
C LYS A 88 -11.82 -17.17 4.05
N ARG A 89 -10.54 -17.46 3.81
CA ARG A 89 -9.59 -17.94 4.82
C ARG A 89 -9.24 -16.83 5.82
N GLU A 90 -8.86 -15.67 5.32
CA GLU A 90 -8.38 -14.56 6.16
C GLU A 90 -9.51 -13.79 6.83
N ARG A 91 -10.70 -13.75 6.22
CA ARG A 91 -11.84 -12.92 6.62
C ARG A 91 -11.43 -11.47 6.93
N PRO A 92 -10.78 -10.78 5.99
CA PRO A 92 -10.14 -9.51 6.25
C PRO A 92 -11.17 -8.40 6.49
N LYS A 93 -10.73 -7.29 7.06
CA LYS A 93 -11.56 -6.06 7.10
C LYS A 93 -11.83 -5.54 5.68
N TYR A 94 -10.84 -5.62 4.80
CA TYR A 94 -10.89 -5.12 3.44
C TYR A 94 -10.53 -6.20 2.40
N ALA A 95 -11.28 -6.23 1.30
CA ALA A 95 -10.90 -6.96 0.10
C ALA A 95 -11.15 -6.09 -1.14
N VAL A 96 -10.29 -6.20 -2.14
CA VAL A 96 -10.43 -5.48 -3.42
C VAL A 96 -11.10 -6.40 -4.44
N ALA A 97 -12.20 -5.95 -5.03
CA ALA A 97 -12.83 -6.64 -6.16
C ALA A 97 -12.05 -6.37 -7.45
N PRO A 98 -12.21 -7.20 -8.49
CA PRO A 98 -11.68 -6.88 -9.81
C PRO A 98 -12.12 -5.48 -10.27
N ASP A 99 -11.21 -4.77 -10.94
CA ASP A 99 -11.45 -3.42 -11.43
C ASP A 99 -12.58 -3.42 -12.48
N ILE A 100 -13.38 -2.36 -12.53
CA ILE A 100 -14.36 -2.16 -13.59
C ILE A 100 -13.65 -1.52 -14.78
N ASP A 101 -13.28 -2.32 -15.77
CA ASP A 101 -12.49 -1.91 -16.94
C ASP A 101 -12.86 -2.71 -18.20
N GLU A 102 -11.98 -2.75 -19.21
CA GLU A 102 -12.17 -3.53 -20.44
C GLU A 102 -12.10 -5.06 -20.24
N HIS A 103 -11.48 -5.52 -19.16
CA HIS A 103 -11.35 -6.95 -18.84
C HIS A 103 -12.54 -7.43 -18.04
N VAL A 104 -13.02 -6.63 -17.08
CA VAL A 104 -14.18 -6.96 -16.25
C VAL A 104 -15.21 -5.84 -16.34
N GLY A 105 -16.34 -6.13 -17.00
CA GLY A 105 -17.44 -5.18 -17.14
C GLY A 105 -18.16 -4.89 -15.81
N TYR A 106 -18.88 -3.77 -15.75
CA TYR A 106 -19.58 -3.29 -14.55
C TYR A 106 -20.40 -4.38 -13.83
N ILE A 107 -21.30 -5.07 -14.56
CA ILE A 107 -22.19 -6.06 -13.95
C ILE A 107 -21.41 -7.22 -13.32
N GLU A 108 -20.35 -7.66 -13.97
CA GLU A 108 -19.53 -8.78 -13.54
C GLU A 108 -18.71 -8.41 -12.29
N ALA A 109 -18.01 -7.27 -12.32
CA ALA A 109 -17.27 -6.76 -11.16
C ALA A 109 -18.17 -6.61 -9.92
N ILE A 110 -19.40 -6.14 -10.09
CA ILE A 110 -20.38 -6.04 -8.99
C ILE A 110 -20.81 -7.43 -8.48
N GLN A 111 -20.96 -8.43 -9.35
CA GLN A 111 -21.24 -9.80 -8.92
C GLN A 111 -20.07 -10.37 -8.11
N TYR A 112 -18.83 -10.13 -8.51
CA TYR A 112 -17.64 -10.49 -7.73
C TYR A 112 -17.60 -9.78 -6.37
N ALA A 113 -17.86 -8.47 -6.34
CA ALA A 113 -17.92 -7.70 -5.11
C ALA A 113 -18.98 -8.27 -4.13
N LEU A 114 -20.16 -8.66 -4.62
CA LEU A 114 -21.20 -9.30 -3.80
C LEU A 114 -20.77 -10.66 -3.23
N LYS A 115 -19.96 -11.43 -3.95
CA LYS A 115 -19.40 -12.69 -3.44
C LYS A 115 -18.39 -12.43 -2.32
N LEU A 116 -17.50 -11.45 -2.50
CA LEU A 116 -16.48 -11.07 -1.50
C LEU A 116 -17.10 -10.52 -0.21
N GLN A 117 -18.17 -9.72 -0.32
CA GLN A 117 -18.86 -9.07 0.80
C GLN A 117 -19.36 -10.07 1.88
N ARG A 118 -19.52 -11.34 1.53
CA ARG A 118 -19.92 -12.38 2.50
C ARG A 118 -18.82 -12.75 3.49
N TYR A 119 -17.57 -12.37 3.21
CA TYR A 119 -16.39 -12.85 3.92
C TYR A 119 -15.48 -11.73 4.43
N CYS A 120 -15.73 -10.46 4.07
CA CYS A 120 -15.01 -9.30 4.59
C CYS A 120 -15.98 -8.18 5.01
N ASP A 121 -15.51 -7.23 5.82
CA ASP A 121 -16.35 -6.13 6.31
C ASP A 121 -16.63 -5.08 5.22
N THR A 122 -15.66 -4.82 4.35
CA THR A 122 -15.76 -3.80 3.31
C THR A 122 -15.08 -4.27 2.02
N VAL A 123 -15.84 -4.29 0.94
CA VAL A 123 -15.29 -4.51 -0.41
C VAL A 123 -14.99 -3.17 -1.06
N ILE A 124 -13.78 -3.06 -1.63
CA ILE A 124 -13.33 -1.92 -2.42
C ILE A 124 -13.54 -2.25 -3.89
N VAL A 125 -14.19 -1.35 -4.62
CA VAL A 125 -14.46 -1.49 -6.06
C VAL A 125 -13.82 -0.31 -6.80
N VAL A 126 -13.04 -0.60 -7.84
CA VAL A 126 -12.26 0.41 -8.58
C VAL A 126 -12.97 0.72 -9.90
N PRO A 127 -13.54 1.91 -10.09
CA PRO A 127 -14.27 2.27 -11.29
C PRO A 127 -13.33 2.89 -12.33
N LYS A 128 -12.70 2.08 -13.19
CA LYS A 128 -11.80 2.60 -14.24
C LYS A 128 -12.54 3.04 -15.51
N SER A 129 -13.62 2.35 -15.87
CA SER A 129 -14.39 2.60 -17.10
C SER A 129 -15.80 3.17 -16.86
N VAL A 130 -16.17 3.42 -15.60
CA VAL A 130 -17.48 3.98 -15.19
C VAL A 130 -17.28 5.12 -14.21
N HIS A 131 -18.26 6.01 -14.05
CA HIS A 131 -18.10 7.14 -13.15
C HIS A 131 -18.07 6.67 -11.67
N PRO A 132 -17.24 7.26 -10.78
CA PRO A 132 -17.09 6.78 -9.40
C PRO A 132 -18.38 6.68 -8.57
N GLN A 133 -19.35 7.54 -8.86
CA GLN A 133 -20.67 7.53 -8.20
C GLN A 133 -21.60 6.39 -8.65
N ASP A 134 -21.24 5.67 -9.72
CA ASP A 134 -22.01 4.51 -10.22
C ASP A 134 -21.69 3.23 -9.42
N VAL A 135 -20.64 3.24 -8.61
CA VAL A 135 -20.35 2.15 -7.66
C VAL A 135 -21.45 2.12 -6.58
N PRO A 136 -22.12 0.96 -6.35
CA PRO A 136 -23.16 0.84 -5.34
C PRO A 136 -22.70 1.28 -3.95
N ARG A 137 -23.53 2.07 -3.25
CA ARG A 137 -23.21 2.73 -1.96
C ARG A 137 -22.83 1.78 -0.81
N GLN A 138 -23.04 0.48 -0.97
CA GLN A 138 -22.65 -0.56 -0.01
C GLN A 138 -21.17 -0.96 -0.15
N PHE A 139 -20.52 -0.59 -1.25
CA PHE A 139 -19.10 -0.80 -1.48
C PHE A 139 -18.34 0.51 -1.29
N ARG A 140 -17.05 0.39 -0.95
CA ARG A 140 -16.14 1.54 -0.87
C ARG A 140 -15.53 1.79 -2.24
N VAL A 141 -15.45 3.05 -2.66
CA VAL A 141 -14.89 3.41 -3.98
C VAL A 141 -13.38 3.44 -3.89
N GLY A 142 -12.70 2.64 -4.72
CA GLY A 142 -11.25 2.66 -4.87
C GLY A 142 -10.82 3.78 -5.82
N MET A 143 -9.90 4.64 -5.37
CA MET A 143 -9.33 5.72 -6.18
C MET A 143 -7.84 5.44 -6.45
N PRO A 144 -7.47 5.07 -7.70
CA PRO A 144 -6.07 4.85 -8.07
C PRO A 144 -5.22 6.11 -7.87
N CYS A 145 -4.19 6.02 -7.03
CA CYS A 145 -3.26 7.11 -6.75
C CYS A 145 -1.88 6.91 -7.38
N GLN A 146 -1.66 5.80 -8.09
CA GLN A 146 -0.42 5.50 -8.83
C GLN A 146 -0.64 5.68 -10.32
N ASP A 147 0.28 6.39 -10.98
CA ASP A 147 0.23 6.54 -12.44
C ASP A 147 0.80 5.30 -13.16
N ARG A 148 1.43 4.37 -12.42
CA ARG A 148 2.13 3.18 -12.96
C ARG A 148 1.19 2.10 -13.49
N PHE A 149 -0.07 2.06 -13.02
CA PHE A 149 -1.04 0.99 -13.33
C PHE A 149 -2.25 1.50 -14.13
N GLY A 150 -1.98 2.50 -14.99
CA GLY A 150 -2.99 3.32 -15.65
C GLY A 150 -3.12 4.68 -14.95
N GLY A 151 -3.16 5.77 -15.72
CA GLY A 151 -3.44 7.10 -15.14
C GLY A 151 -4.77 7.10 -14.39
N THR A 152 -4.94 7.97 -13.39
CA THR A 152 -6.21 8.07 -12.68
C THR A 152 -7.31 8.43 -13.70
N PRO A 153 -8.27 7.53 -14.00
CA PRO A 153 -9.20 7.71 -15.13
C PRO A 153 -10.17 8.87 -14.88
N HIS A 154 -10.39 9.18 -13.61
CA HIS A 154 -11.25 10.25 -13.14
C HIS A 154 -10.45 11.26 -12.31
N PRO A 155 -10.62 12.58 -12.51
CA PRO A 155 -10.03 13.57 -11.62
C PRO A 155 -10.56 13.38 -10.18
N TRP A 156 -9.73 13.71 -9.19
CA TRP A 156 -10.08 13.54 -7.76
C TRP A 156 -11.39 14.23 -7.37
N THR A 157 -11.80 15.27 -8.09
CA THR A 157 -13.06 15.99 -7.89
C THR A 157 -14.30 15.11 -8.07
N GLU A 158 -14.24 14.11 -8.95
CA GLU A 158 -15.37 13.20 -9.19
C GLU A 158 -15.63 12.25 -8.02
N TYR A 159 -14.63 12.05 -7.15
CA TYR A 159 -14.74 11.25 -5.93
C TYR A 159 -15.33 12.01 -4.74
N ALA A 160 -15.48 13.35 -4.83
CA ALA A 160 -15.91 14.19 -3.70
C ALA A 160 -17.32 13.87 -3.18
N ASN A 161 -18.18 13.32 -4.04
CA ASN A 161 -19.56 12.95 -3.72
C ASN A 161 -19.75 11.45 -3.46
N CYS A 162 -18.67 10.66 -3.47
CA CYS A 162 -18.74 9.26 -3.07
C CYS A 162 -19.08 9.15 -1.57
N LYS A 163 -19.62 8.02 -1.13
CA LYS A 163 -19.93 7.83 0.30
C LYS A 163 -18.64 7.64 1.12
N GLU A 164 -17.78 6.75 0.66
CA GLU A 164 -16.50 6.38 1.28
C GLU A 164 -15.50 6.08 0.18
N VAL A 165 -14.26 6.55 0.34
CA VAL A 165 -13.18 6.37 -0.62
C VAL A 165 -11.99 5.67 0.02
N HIS A 166 -11.42 4.70 -0.70
CA HIS A 166 -10.11 4.11 -0.42
C HIS A 166 -9.09 4.65 -1.44
N LEU A 167 -7.97 5.20 -0.97
CA LEU A 167 -6.89 5.63 -1.88
C LEU A 167 -5.95 4.46 -2.17
N LEU A 168 -5.93 4.01 -3.42
CA LEU A 168 -5.20 2.82 -3.86
C LEU A 168 -3.76 3.15 -4.22
N GLY A 169 -2.83 2.60 -3.44
CA GLY A 169 -1.40 2.78 -3.56
C GLY A 169 -0.95 4.25 -3.59
N GLY A 170 0.28 4.46 -4.02
CA GLY A 170 0.77 5.79 -4.39
C GLY A 170 1.70 6.43 -3.38
N ASN A 171 2.23 7.58 -3.75
CA ASN A 171 3.13 8.35 -2.90
C ASN A 171 2.31 9.02 -1.78
N PRO A 172 2.71 8.88 -0.51
CA PRO A 172 2.09 9.59 0.61
C PRO A 172 1.83 11.08 0.36
N ALA A 173 2.73 11.78 -0.34
CA ALA A 173 2.54 13.19 -0.68
C ALA A 173 1.27 13.43 -1.52
N LYS A 174 1.02 12.60 -2.54
CA LYS A 174 -0.15 12.68 -3.42
C LYS A 174 -1.42 12.30 -2.67
N GLN A 175 -1.36 11.24 -1.86
CA GLN A 175 -2.50 10.83 -1.02
C GLN A 175 -2.88 11.94 -0.03
N THR A 176 -1.91 12.52 0.68
CA THR A 176 -2.15 13.64 1.62
C THR A 176 -2.69 14.85 0.90
N GLN A 177 -2.22 15.15 -0.32
CA GLN A 177 -2.78 16.21 -1.14
C GLN A 177 -4.26 15.93 -1.48
N ILE A 178 -4.61 14.73 -1.93
CA ILE A 178 -6.00 14.33 -2.19
C ILE A 178 -6.87 14.50 -0.94
N GLY A 179 -6.37 14.06 0.23
CA GLY A 179 -7.07 14.16 1.50
C GLY A 179 -7.34 15.58 2.01
N LYS A 180 -6.71 16.60 1.41
CA LYS A 180 -7.03 18.02 1.66
C LYS A 180 -8.26 18.48 0.89
N TYR A 181 -8.55 17.85 -0.24
CA TYR A 181 -9.76 18.14 -1.00
C TYR A 181 -10.92 17.32 -0.42
N TYR A 182 -12.16 17.75 -0.65
CA TYR A 182 -13.39 17.23 -0.02
C TYR A 182 -13.75 15.75 -0.32
N VAL A 183 -12.77 14.93 -0.69
CA VAL A 183 -12.88 13.47 -0.86
C VAL A 183 -13.07 12.80 0.51
N PRO A 184 -14.12 11.99 0.69
CA PRO A 184 -14.39 11.30 1.95
C PRO A 184 -13.51 10.03 2.07
N VAL A 185 -12.22 10.26 2.25
CA VAL A 185 -11.23 9.19 2.43
C VAL A 185 -11.43 8.50 3.79
N CYS A 186 -11.67 7.19 3.76
CA CYS A 186 -11.85 6.35 4.94
C CYS A 186 -10.70 5.35 5.13
N SER A 187 -9.92 5.08 4.08
CA SER A 187 -8.76 4.19 4.14
C SER A 187 -7.78 4.50 3.01
N LEU A 188 -6.53 4.09 3.16
CA LEU A 188 -5.52 4.13 2.10
C LEU A 188 -4.51 3.01 2.27
N ASP A 189 -3.96 2.53 1.15
CA ASP A 189 -2.81 1.62 1.17
C ASP A 189 -1.58 2.25 0.49
N THR A 190 -0.38 1.85 0.92
CA THR A 190 0.85 2.15 0.19
C THR A 190 1.99 1.24 0.60
N ALA A 191 2.77 0.77 -0.37
CA ALA A 191 4.05 0.09 -0.15
C ALA A 191 5.27 1.04 -0.25
N VAL A 192 5.05 2.34 -0.52
CA VAL A 192 6.13 3.31 -0.78
C VAL A 192 7.10 3.41 0.40
N PRO A 193 6.68 3.45 1.68
CA PRO A 193 7.62 3.44 2.81
C PRO A 193 8.58 2.25 2.82
N ILE A 194 8.11 1.05 2.45
CA ILE A 194 8.95 -0.17 2.38
C ILE A 194 10.00 -0.01 1.28
N SER A 195 9.57 0.42 0.10
CA SER A 195 10.49 0.74 -0.99
C SER A 195 11.51 1.79 -0.53
N ARG A 196 11.04 2.88 0.10
CA ARG A 196 11.87 4.02 0.51
C ARG A 196 12.90 3.70 1.58
N ALA A 197 12.58 2.77 2.48
CA ALA A 197 13.48 2.29 3.51
C ALA A 197 14.74 1.63 2.95
N ARG A 198 14.71 1.06 1.73
CA ARG A 198 15.90 0.48 1.06
C ARG A 198 17.01 1.52 0.82
N TRP A 199 16.66 2.80 0.76
CA TRP A 199 17.60 3.92 0.65
C TRP A 199 17.79 4.67 1.98
N GLY A 200 17.38 4.07 3.11
CA GLY A 200 17.39 4.70 4.43
C GLY A 200 16.51 5.94 4.56
N LYS A 201 15.51 6.08 3.68
CA LYS A 201 14.66 7.25 3.64
C LYS A 201 13.41 7.04 4.50
N VAL A 202 13.08 8.07 5.29
CA VAL A 202 11.93 8.11 6.20
C VAL A 202 10.96 9.21 5.78
N TRP A 203 9.67 8.90 5.80
CA TRP A 203 8.60 9.87 5.56
C TRP A 203 8.49 10.87 6.73
N THR A 204 8.57 12.16 6.44
CA THR A 204 8.47 13.24 7.45
C THR A 204 7.11 13.90 7.53
N GLY A 205 6.17 13.44 6.71
CA GLY A 205 4.89 14.09 6.50
C GLY A 205 4.83 15.03 5.29
N LYS A 206 6.00 15.37 4.73
CA LYS A 206 6.07 16.21 3.53
C LYS A 206 6.89 15.55 2.42
N LYS A 207 7.98 14.92 2.80
CA LYS A 207 8.91 14.26 1.89
C LYS A 207 9.63 13.13 2.58
N PHE A 208 10.23 12.26 1.77
CA PHE A 208 11.18 11.27 2.24
C PHE A 208 12.56 11.92 2.42
N ILE A 209 13.17 11.77 3.60
CA ILE A 209 14.54 12.22 3.88
C ILE A 209 15.39 11.06 4.41
N ARG A 210 16.69 11.06 4.14
CA ARG A 210 17.59 10.05 4.76
C ARG A 210 17.63 10.25 6.28
N LYS A 211 17.47 9.17 7.04
CA LYS A 211 17.66 9.14 8.50
C LYS A 211 18.44 7.89 8.91
N ARG A 212 19.19 8.00 10.00
CA ARG A 212 19.96 6.89 10.60
C ARG A 212 19.02 6.03 11.47
N LYS A 213 18.26 5.15 10.84
CA LYS A 213 17.22 4.31 11.49
C LYS A 213 17.25 2.84 11.09
N GLY A 214 18.18 2.42 10.23
CA GLY A 214 18.13 1.10 9.61
C GLY A 214 16.93 0.93 8.67
N PHE A 215 16.79 -0.24 8.06
CA PHE A 215 15.70 -0.55 7.13
C PHE A 215 14.35 -0.61 7.87
N TYR A 216 14.24 -1.47 8.89
CA TYR A 216 13.00 -1.65 9.63
C TYR A 216 12.60 -0.43 10.46
N GLY A 217 13.56 0.26 11.08
CA GLY A 217 13.26 1.51 11.78
C GLY A 217 12.78 2.61 10.83
N SER A 218 13.23 2.61 9.57
CA SER A 218 12.72 3.53 8.56
C SER A 218 11.27 3.22 8.17
N ILE A 219 10.91 1.94 8.06
CA ILE A 219 9.53 1.49 7.84
C ILE A 219 8.65 1.90 9.01
N GLU A 220 9.05 1.54 10.24
CA GLU A 220 8.30 1.82 11.46
C GLU A 220 8.02 3.32 11.61
N GLU A 221 9.05 4.17 11.47
CA GLU A 221 8.90 5.62 11.62
C GLU A 221 8.08 6.25 10.49
N SER A 222 8.23 5.77 9.26
CA SER A 222 7.49 6.30 8.10
C SER A 222 6.00 6.04 8.22
N PHE A 223 5.60 4.81 8.52
CA PHE A 223 4.20 4.45 8.70
C PHE A 223 3.60 5.05 9.98
N ALA A 224 4.37 5.13 11.06
CA ALA A 224 3.97 5.82 12.29
C ALA A 224 3.70 7.32 12.04
N THR A 225 4.46 7.94 11.15
CA THR A 225 4.24 9.33 10.74
C THR A 225 3.02 9.42 9.84
N LEU A 226 2.92 8.60 8.79
CA LEU A 226 1.76 8.58 7.90
C LEU A 226 0.45 8.39 8.66
N TRP A 227 0.40 7.45 9.59
CA TRP A 227 -0.78 7.21 10.42
C TRP A 227 -1.20 8.46 11.21
N ARG A 228 -0.24 9.18 11.82
CA ARG A 228 -0.52 10.42 12.56
C ARG A 228 -1.03 11.54 11.67
N GLU A 229 -0.53 11.64 10.43
CA GLU A 229 -1.02 12.67 9.50
C GLU A 229 -2.48 12.49 9.13
N TRP A 230 -2.88 11.24 8.95
CA TRP A 230 -4.27 10.91 8.62
C TRP A 230 -5.19 10.93 9.85
N ASN A 231 -4.61 10.91 11.06
CA ASN A 231 -5.31 10.83 12.34
C ASN A 231 -4.71 11.79 13.41
N PRO A 232 -4.59 13.11 13.15
CA PRO A 232 -3.80 14.03 13.99
C PRO A 232 -4.35 14.20 15.40
N ASP A 233 -5.68 14.18 15.55
CA ASP A 233 -6.36 14.40 16.84
C ASP A 233 -6.71 13.09 17.56
N ARG A 234 -6.17 11.95 17.10
CA ARG A 234 -6.51 10.64 17.64
C ARG A 234 -5.32 9.97 18.27
N TYR A 235 -5.46 9.67 19.55
CA TYR A 235 -4.65 8.67 20.23
C TYR A 235 -5.37 7.32 20.08
N SER A 236 -4.78 6.34 19.41
CA SER A 236 -5.39 5.01 19.31
C SER A 236 -4.66 4.00 20.19
N SER A 237 -5.36 3.45 21.17
CA SER A 237 -4.92 2.28 21.95
C SER A 237 -4.65 1.07 21.03
N SER A 238 -5.30 1.01 19.87
CA SER A 238 -5.01 0.03 18.82
C SER A 238 -3.59 0.11 18.26
N ARG A 239 -2.93 1.28 18.33
CA ARG A 239 -1.52 1.43 17.98
C ARG A 239 -0.60 0.84 19.04
N GLU A 240 -0.90 1.04 20.32
CA GLU A 240 -0.13 0.45 21.42
C GLU A 240 -0.23 -1.08 21.42
N MET A 241 -1.42 -1.63 21.09
CA MET A 241 -1.60 -3.07 20.97
C MET A 241 -0.71 -3.73 19.91
N ARG A 242 -0.24 -2.98 18.90
CA ARG A 242 0.61 -3.52 17.83
C ARG A 242 2.11 -3.44 18.13
N TRP A 243 2.54 -2.84 19.26
CA TRP A 243 3.91 -3.01 19.75
C TRP A 243 4.21 -4.41 20.31
N LYS A 244 3.19 -5.28 20.41
CA LYS A 244 3.33 -6.69 20.80
C LYS A 244 4.18 -7.51 19.83
N TYR A 245 4.27 -7.11 18.56
CA TYR A 245 5.06 -7.83 17.57
C TYR A 245 6.54 -7.65 17.85
N PRO A 246 7.37 -8.70 17.67
CA PRO A 246 8.79 -8.61 17.93
C PRO A 246 9.39 -7.47 17.09
N LYS A 247 10.25 -6.66 17.70
CA LYS A 247 11.07 -5.74 16.93
C LYS A 247 11.98 -6.61 16.07
N PRO A 248 11.98 -6.46 14.73
CA PRO A 248 12.92 -7.18 13.90
C PRO A 248 14.34 -6.91 14.41
N LEU A 249 15.04 -8.00 14.70
CA LEU A 249 16.46 -7.95 14.99
C LEU A 249 17.14 -8.70 13.85
N SER A 250 17.78 -7.97 12.97
CA SER A 250 18.50 -8.51 11.81
C SER A 250 19.71 -9.40 12.18
N GLY A 251 19.97 -9.59 13.49
CA GLY A 251 21.20 -10.20 13.99
C GLY A 251 22.44 -9.30 13.84
N ASN A 252 22.30 -8.15 13.17
CA ASN A 252 23.35 -7.16 13.00
C ASN A 252 22.89 -5.80 13.59
N PRO A 253 23.53 -5.33 14.68
CA PRO A 253 23.17 -4.08 15.36
C PRO A 253 23.10 -2.85 14.45
N ILE A 254 23.88 -2.86 13.36
CA ILE A 254 23.95 -1.81 12.33
C ILE A 254 22.60 -1.57 11.66
N TYR A 255 21.72 -2.58 11.57
CA TYR A 255 20.42 -2.44 10.88
C TYR A 255 19.24 -2.23 11.84
N ASP A 256 19.43 -2.47 13.13
CA ASP A 256 18.37 -2.43 14.14
C ASP A 256 18.37 -1.12 14.95
N ASN A 257 19.55 -0.53 15.12
CA ASN A 257 19.77 0.63 16.01
C ASN A 257 20.78 1.65 15.47
N ASP A 258 21.70 1.23 14.60
CA ASP A 258 22.77 2.08 14.11
C ASP A 258 22.49 2.63 12.69
N PRO A 259 23.21 3.68 12.28
CA PRO A 259 23.18 4.15 10.91
C PRO A 259 23.69 3.07 9.96
N PHE A 260 23.09 2.97 8.77
CA PHE A 260 23.89 2.52 7.65
C PHE A 260 25.06 3.51 7.48
N GLU A 261 26.27 2.97 7.32
CA GLU A 261 27.39 3.74 6.80
C GLU A 261 27.03 4.30 5.40
N VAL A 262 27.68 5.37 4.95
CA VAL A 262 27.26 6.02 3.68
C VAL A 262 27.37 5.03 2.51
N GLU A 263 28.38 4.18 2.59
CA GLU A 263 28.73 3.10 1.68
C GLU A 263 27.71 1.95 1.69
N ASP A 264 26.79 1.95 2.66
CA ASP A 264 25.77 0.94 2.85
C ASP A 264 24.41 1.29 2.24
N TYR A 265 24.21 2.56 1.85
CA TYR A 265 23.01 2.98 1.15
C TYR A 265 23.11 2.68 -0.34
N LEU A 266 21.96 2.36 -0.94
CA LEU A 266 21.82 2.52 -2.39
C LEU A 266 21.99 4.01 -2.75
N MET A 267 22.97 4.29 -3.58
CA MET A 267 23.22 5.62 -4.12
C MET A 267 22.21 5.91 -5.25
N ASP A 268 21.91 7.19 -5.48
CA ASP A 268 20.85 7.57 -6.43
C ASP A 268 21.25 7.28 -7.90
N ASP A 269 22.52 6.95 -8.17
CA ASP A 269 23.10 6.52 -9.44
C ASP A 269 23.26 4.99 -9.58
N GLU A 270 22.92 4.21 -8.54
CA GLU A 270 22.95 2.74 -8.62
C GLU A 270 21.64 2.20 -9.22
N GLU A 271 21.74 1.63 -10.43
CA GLU A 271 20.59 1.08 -11.17
C GLU A 271 20.08 -0.26 -10.59
N ILE A 272 20.89 -0.95 -9.78
CA ILE A 272 20.61 -2.30 -9.28
C ILE A 272 20.47 -2.26 -7.76
N PRO A 273 19.36 -2.75 -7.17
CA PRO A 273 19.31 -3.01 -5.73
C PRO A 273 20.39 -4.04 -5.37
N PHE A 274 21.28 -3.68 -4.47
CA PHE A 274 22.56 -4.34 -4.20
C PHE A 274 22.41 -5.88 -4.04
N PRO A 275 22.89 -6.69 -5.00
CA PRO A 275 22.93 -8.15 -4.87
C PRO A 275 24.21 -8.51 -4.10
N GLY A 276 24.16 -8.38 -2.77
CA GLY A 276 25.34 -8.60 -1.93
C GLY A 276 25.13 -8.38 -0.43
N ARG A 277 23.95 -7.89 -0.03
CA ARG A 277 23.46 -8.01 1.35
C ARG A 277 22.40 -9.10 1.32
N ALA A 278 22.42 -10.01 2.27
CA ALA A 278 21.57 -11.22 2.37
C ALA A 278 20.03 -10.97 2.33
N TRP A 279 19.59 -9.74 2.09
CA TRP A 279 18.22 -9.26 2.19
C TRP A 279 17.58 -8.79 0.88
N CYS A 280 18.29 -8.88 -0.24
CA CYS A 280 17.63 -8.77 -1.55
C CYS A 280 16.90 -10.09 -1.86
N TYR A 281 15.71 -10.23 -1.24
CA TYR A 281 14.59 -11.10 -1.59
C TYR A 281 14.87 -12.59 -1.78
N GLU A 282 14.34 -13.41 -0.87
CA GLU A 282 14.11 -14.85 -1.13
C GLU A 282 13.21 -15.07 -2.37
N ASN A 283 12.47 -14.06 -2.84
CA ASN A 283 11.56 -14.16 -4.00
C ASN A 283 12.08 -13.52 -5.31
N ASP A 284 13.07 -12.61 -5.31
CA ASP A 284 13.58 -11.99 -6.56
C ASP A 284 14.88 -12.66 -7.05
N ILE A 285 15.53 -13.53 -6.26
CA ILE A 285 16.79 -14.15 -6.65
C ILE A 285 16.62 -15.11 -7.82
N GLU A 286 15.55 -15.91 -7.87
CA GLU A 286 15.34 -16.87 -8.97
C GLU A 286 14.97 -16.16 -10.28
N GLU A 287 14.00 -15.24 -10.26
CA GLU A 287 13.61 -14.46 -11.44
C GLU A 287 14.77 -13.60 -11.97
N TRP A 288 15.59 -13.05 -11.08
CA TRP A 288 16.80 -12.32 -11.46
C TRP A 288 17.90 -13.23 -12.01
N ARG A 289 18.11 -14.42 -11.42
CA ARG A 289 19.07 -15.42 -11.91
C ARG A 289 18.68 -15.93 -13.30
N GLU A 290 17.40 -16.21 -13.54
CA GLU A 290 16.89 -16.60 -14.85
C GLU A 290 17.07 -15.48 -15.90
N LYS A 291 16.83 -14.22 -15.53
CA LYS A 291 17.03 -13.07 -16.43
C LYS A 291 18.50 -12.74 -16.72
N ASN A 292 19.45 -13.20 -15.89
CA ASN A 292 20.85 -12.78 -15.96
C ASN A 292 21.88 -13.93 -16.07
N THR A 293 21.43 -15.17 -16.28
CA THR A 293 22.28 -16.38 -16.39
C THR A 293 23.22 -16.38 -17.61
N GLY A 294 23.15 -15.37 -18.48
CA GLY A 294 24.08 -15.16 -19.60
C GLY A 294 25.18 -14.12 -19.37
N ARG A 295 25.25 -13.43 -18.21
CA ARG A 295 26.17 -12.29 -17.98
C ARG A 295 27.42 -12.59 -17.14
N GLY A 296 27.68 -13.85 -16.82
CA GLY A 296 28.99 -14.28 -16.28
C GLY A 296 29.35 -13.76 -14.89
N ILE A 297 28.37 -13.51 -14.01
CA ILE A 297 28.62 -13.17 -12.61
C ILE A 297 28.40 -14.43 -11.75
N ASP A 298 29.51 -15.03 -11.32
CA ASP A 298 29.52 -16.23 -10.48
C ASP A 298 29.36 -15.82 -9.01
N VAL A 299 28.14 -15.97 -8.47
CA VAL A 299 27.86 -15.70 -7.06
C VAL A 299 28.08 -17.00 -6.29
N LYS A 300 29.23 -17.12 -5.61
CA LYS A 300 29.50 -18.27 -4.74
C LYS A 300 28.52 -18.32 -3.57
N PRO A 301 27.93 -19.49 -3.25
CA PRO A 301 27.11 -19.63 -2.05
C PRO A 301 28.01 -19.55 -0.81
N THR A 302 27.64 -18.69 0.13
CA THR A 302 28.23 -18.70 1.48
C THR A 302 27.52 -19.76 2.33
N SER A 303 28.31 -20.74 2.77
CA SER A 303 27.97 -21.76 3.77
C SER A 303 27.60 -21.17 5.13
#